data_AF-A0AAN5C044-F1
#
_entry.id   AF-A0AAN5C044-F1
#
_cell.length_a   1.000
_cell.length_b   1.000
_cell.length_c   1.000
_cell.angle_alpha   90.00
_cell.angle_beta   90.00
_cell.angle_gamma   90.00
#
_symmetry.space_group_name_H-M   'P 1'
#
loop_
_entity.id
_entity.type
_entity.pdbx_description
1 polymer ?
#
loop_
_entity_poly.entity_id
_entity_poly.type
_entity_poly.pdbx_seq_one_letter_code
_entity_poly.pdbx_strand_id
1 'polypeptide(L)'
;MAQAGANLIRSNSDYSANLFQSFFKTNDAQSRNRVAGVLDKIATEATNGNQGVVTYYCTPEGIDCVDTHAFTMTAYGETDGTYGRIRTCPAYFTKFPAWSDSCSVLDQATSSLHEMAHTKGIFGPETYGYDAVHGLSSSAALENAESYAFFSKCKVFQGFHE
;
A
#
# COMPACT_ATOMS: atom_id res chain seq x y z
N MET A 1 1.34 -8.76 -4.44
CA MET A 1 0.18 -8.09 -3.83
C MET A 1 -0.43 -7.01 -4.74
N ALA A 2 0.31 -5.96 -5.11
CA ALA A 2 -0.21 -4.86 -5.95
C ALA A 2 -0.83 -5.33 -7.29
N GLN A 3 -0.16 -6.23 -8.02
CA GLN A 3 -0.70 -6.81 -9.26
C GLN A 3 -2.07 -7.50 -9.05
N ALA A 4 -2.25 -8.21 -7.93
CA ALA A 4 -3.51 -8.87 -7.62
C ALA A 4 -4.63 -7.84 -7.39
N GLY A 5 -4.32 -6.74 -6.68
CA GLY A 5 -5.25 -5.62 -6.52
C GLY A 5 -5.64 -4.98 -7.85
N ALA A 6 -4.66 -4.68 -8.72
CA ALA A 6 -4.94 -4.11 -10.05
C ALA A 6 -5.80 -5.06 -10.92
N ASN A 7 -5.49 -6.36 -10.91
CA ASN A 7 -6.26 -7.37 -11.63
C ASN A 7 -7.69 -7.50 -11.09
N LEU A 8 -7.87 -7.41 -9.77
CA LEU A 8 -9.21 -7.40 -9.17
C LEU A 8 -10.02 -6.20 -9.65
N ILE A 9 -9.44 -5.00 -9.66
CA ILE A 9 -10.15 -3.81 -10.14
C ILE A 9 -10.62 -4.02 -11.60
N ARG A 10 -9.79 -4.65 -12.43
CA ARG A 10 -10.11 -4.91 -13.84
C ARG A 10 -11.08 -6.06 -14.07
N SER A 11 -11.27 -6.96 -13.11
CA SER A 11 -12.23 -8.05 -13.24
C SER A 11 -13.68 -7.55 -13.31
N ASN A 12 -13.93 -6.34 -12.79
CA ASN A 12 -15.26 -5.72 -12.72
C ASN A 12 -16.35 -6.63 -12.10
N SER A 13 -15.96 -7.55 -11.22
CA SER A 13 -16.91 -8.39 -10.48
C SER A 13 -17.62 -7.60 -9.37
N ASP A 14 -18.75 -8.11 -8.88
CA ASP A 14 -19.45 -7.52 -7.73
C ASP A 14 -18.56 -7.49 -6.48
N TYR A 15 -17.74 -8.53 -6.29
CA TYR A 15 -16.73 -8.56 -5.24
C TYR A 15 -15.72 -7.41 -5.39
N SER A 16 -15.22 -7.19 -6.61
CA SER A 16 -14.32 -6.07 -6.92
C SER A 16 -14.95 -4.72 -6.61
N ALA A 17 -16.21 -4.51 -7.02
CA ALA A 17 -17.00 -3.32 -6.72
C ALA A 17 -17.15 -3.10 -5.21
N ASN A 18 -17.52 -4.13 -4.45
CA ASN A 18 -17.75 -4.03 -3.01
C ASN A 18 -16.46 -3.75 -2.25
N LEU A 19 -15.36 -4.44 -2.55
CA LEU A 19 -14.07 -4.21 -1.90
C LEU A 19 -13.50 -2.84 -2.27
N PHE A 20 -13.62 -2.43 -3.53
CA PHE A 20 -13.15 -1.11 -3.95
C PHE A 20 -13.92 0.01 -3.24
N GLN A 21 -15.26 -0.10 -3.18
CA GLN A 21 -16.11 0.83 -2.44
C GLN A 21 -15.77 0.83 -0.93
N SER A 22 -15.41 -0.32 -0.33
CA SER A 22 -15.08 -0.40 1.09
C SER A 22 -13.78 0.32 1.44
N PHE A 23 -12.83 0.47 0.52
CA PHE A 23 -11.60 1.24 0.77
C PHE A 23 -11.69 2.67 0.22
N PHE A 24 -12.06 2.83 -1.05
CA PHE A 24 -11.98 4.12 -1.76
C PHE A 24 -13.27 4.93 -1.80
N LYS A 25 -14.36 4.39 -1.24
CA LYS A 25 -15.67 5.07 -1.05
C LYS A 25 -16.33 5.60 -2.32
N THR A 26 -15.83 5.18 -3.46
CA THR A 26 -16.38 5.43 -4.77
C THR A 26 -16.23 4.16 -5.59
N ASN A 27 -16.90 4.12 -6.73
CA ASN A 27 -16.80 3.03 -7.67
C ASN A 27 -16.79 3.51 -9.13
N ASP A 28 -16.60 4.81 -9.34
CA ASP A 28 -16.57 5.39 -10.68
C ASP A 28 -15.34 4.89 -11.46
N ALA A 29 -15.49 4.82 -12.79
CA ALA A 29 -14.47 4.26 -13.66
C ALA A 29 -13.14 5.04 -13.60
N GLN A 30 -13.18 6.37 -13.39
CA GLN A 30 -11.97 7.18 -13.32
C GLN A 30 -11.15 6.84 -12.07
N SER A 31 -11.79 6.75 -10.91
CA SER A 31 -11.16 6.36 -9.65
C SER A 31 -10.61 4.94 -9.70
N ARG A 32 -11.38 3.98 -10.24
CA ARG A 32 -10.91 2.59 -10.43
C ARG A 32 -9.68 2.53 -11.32
N ASN A 33 -9.71 3.21 -12.48
CA ASN A 33 -8.58 3.26 -13.41
C ASN A 33 -7.35 3.91 -12.78
N ARG A 34 -7.54 4.98 -12.01
CA ARG A 34 -6.46 5.64 -11.26
C ARG A 34 -5.79 4.66 -10.30
N VAL A 35 -6.56 4.00 -9.44
CA VAL A 35 -6.01 3.08 -8.43
C VAL A 35 -5.32 1.89 -9.09
N ALA A 36 -5.94 1.28 -10.10
CA ALA A 36 -5.33 0.19 -10.85
C ALA A 36 -4.01 0.61 -11.52
N GLY A 37 -3.95 1.82 -12.09
CA GLY A 37 -2.74 2.35 -12.71
C GLY A 37 -1.60 2.60 -11.71
N VAL A 38 -1.91 3.06 -10.49
CA VAL A 38 -0.91 3.18 -9.42
C VAL A 38 -0.41 1.80 -8.99
N LEU A 39 -1.31 0.84 -8.78
CA LEU A 39 -0.95 -0.52 -8.38
C LEU A 39 -0.11 -1.24 -9.44
N ASP A 40 -0.35 -1.03 -10.74
CA ASP A 40 0.52 -1.55 -11.80
C ASP A 40 1.93 -0.96 -11.75
N LYS A 41 2.04 0.35 -11.52
CA LYS A 41 3.35 1.01 -11.36
C LYS A 41 4.12 0.44 -10.17
N ILE A 42 3.42 0.17 -9.07
CA ILE A 42 4.00 -0.48 -7.89
C ILE A 42 4.44 -1.92 -8.23
N ALA A 43 3.58 -2.70 -8.90
CA ALA A 43 3.89 -4.08 -9.28
C ALA A 43 5.10 -4.16 -10.23
N THR A 44 5.17 -3.25 -11.19
CA THR A 44 6.29 -3.11 -12.13
C THR A 44 7.57 -2.77 -11.37
N GLU A 45 7.52 -1.76 -10.49
CA GLU A 45 8.67 -1.38 -9.67
C GLU A 45 9.20 -2.54 -8.82
N ALA A 46 8.30 -3.23 -8.13
CA ALA A 46 8.64 -4.33 -7.22
C ALA A 46 9.28 -5.54 -7.94
N THR A 47 9.14 -5.65 -9.27
CA THR A 47 9.66 -6.77 -10.07
C THR A 47 10.81 -6.38 -10.98
N ASN A 48 11.09 -5.09 -11.16
CA ASN A 48 12.17 -4.59 -12.01
C ASN A 48 13.57 -4.72 -11.40
N GLY A 49 13.69 -5.14 -10.13
CA GLY A 49 14.98 -5.32 -9.46
C GLY A 49 15.88 -4.08 -9.60
N ASN A 50 17.08 -4.26 -10.15
CA ASN A 50 18.06 -3.17 -10.34
C ASN A 50 17.75 -2.23 -11.52
N GLN A 51 16.67 -2.47 -12.27
CA GLN A 51 16.20 -1.62 -13.37
C GLN A 51 15.08 -0.66 -12.94
N GLY A 52 14.64 -0.76 -11.69
CA GLY A 52 13.69 0.16 -11.08
C GLY A 52 14.29 1.56 -10.87
N VAL A 53 13.40 2.52 -10.59
CA VAL A 53 13.74 3.90 -10.22
C VAL A 53 13.64 4.14 -8.72
N VAL A 54 13.22 3.14 -7.94
CA VAL A 54 13.13 3.18 -6.49
C VAL A 54 14.24 2.36 -5.87
N THR A 55 15.06 3.00 -5.02
CA THR A 55 16.06 2.30 -4.23
C THR A 55 15.49 1.91 -2.87
N TYR A 56 15.65 0.64 -2.49
CA TYR A 56 15.18 0.11 -1.22
C TYR A 56 16.36 -0.12 -0.27
N TYR A 57 16.31 0.51 0.90
CA TYR A 57 17.33 0.41 1.94
C TYR A 57 16.78 -0.38 3.13
N CYS A 58 17.53 -1.40 3.56
CA CYS A 58 17.22 -2.21 4.74
C CYS A 58 17.64 -1.54 6.06
N THR A 59 17.97 -0.25 6.01
CA THR A 59 18.45 0.58 7.10
C THR A 59 17.73 1.95 7.07
N PRO A 60 17.63 2.65 8.21
CA PRO A 60 16.94 3.95 8.24
C PRO A 60 17.60 5.06 7.43
N GLU A 61 18.90 4.94 7.12
CA GLU A 61 19.68 5.93 6.35
C GLU A 61 19.42 7.39 6.80
N GLY A 62 19.52 7.63 8.12
CA GLY A 62 19.36 8.97 8.72
C GLY A 62 17.93 9.37 9.08
N ILE A 63 16.93 8.49 8.91
CA ILE A 63 15.59 8.70 9.44
C ILE A 63 15.54 8.37 10.93
N ASP A 64 14.88 9.23 11.71
CA ASP A 64 14.54 8.93 13.10
C ASP A 64 13.27 8.07 13.17
N CYS A 65 13.45 6.78 13.43
CA CYS A 65 12.38 5.80 13.45
C CYS A 65 11.59 5.89 14.75
N VAL A 66 10.35 6.39 14.66
CA VAL A 66 9.43 6.43 15.79
C VAL A 66 9.00 5.01 16.18
N ASP A 67 9.25 4.61 17.41
CA ASP A 67 8.80 3.34 17.96
C ASP A 67 8.30 3.52 19.40
N THR A 68 7.00 3.78 19.53
CA THR A 68 6.33 4.07 20.80
C THR A 68 5.10 3.16 20.96
N HIS A 69 4.44 3.20 22.12
CA HIS A 69 3.17 2.49 22.30
C HIS A 69 2.10 2.98 21.30
N ALA A 70 2.06 4.29 21.02
CA ALA A 70 1.02 4.89 20.21
C ALA A 70 1.24 4.71 18.69
N PHE A 71 2.49 4.57 18.26
CA PHE A 71 2.85 4.48 16.85
C PHE A 71 4.20 3.80 16.67
N THR A 72 4.27 2.89 15.70
CA THR A 72 5.49 2.22 15.27
C THR A 72 5.68 2.45 13.78
N MET A 73 6.75 3.16 13.44
CA MET A 73 7.18 3.41 12.07
C MET A 73 7.89 2.17 11.53
N THR A 74 7.45 1.70 10.36
CA THR A 74 8.05 0.52 9.71
C THR A 74 9.00 0.93 8.60
N ALA A 75 8.68 1.96 7.83
CA ALA A 75 9.52 2.46 6.77
C ALA A 75 9.15 3.90 6.44
N TYR A 76 9.82 4.43 5.42
CA TYR A 76 9.53 5.74 4.85
C TYR A 76 9.89 5.77 3.37
N GLY A 77 8.89 6.07 2.56
CA GLY A 77 8.98 6.28 1.12
C GLY A 77 8.98 7.75 0.76
N GLU A 78 9.91 8.14 -0.12
CA GLU A 78 9.95 9.48 -0.71
C GLU A 78 10.31 9.39 -2.19
N THR A 79 10.06 10.47 -2.93
CA THR A 79 10.41 10.58 -4.35
C THR A 79 10.60 12.03 -4.76
N ASP A 80 11.44 12.27 -5.76
CA ASP A 80 11.58 13.57 -6.43
C ASP A 80 10.63 13.72 -7.64
N GLY A 81 9.75 12.74 -7.84
CA GLY A 81 8.84 12.64 -8.98
C GLY A 81 9.33 11.69 -10.08
N THR A 82 10.63 11.35 -10.10
CA THR A 82 11.23 10.37 -11.00
C THR A 82 11.86 9.21 -10.24
N TYR A 83 12.73 9.50 -9.27
CA TYR A 83 13.44 8.53 -8.46
C TYR A 83 12.89 8.50 -7.04
N GLY A 84 12.72 7.28 -6.51
CA GLY A 84 12.23 7.05 -5.16
C GLY A 84 13.27 6.44 -4.23
N ARG A 85 13.09 6.63 -2.93
CA ARG A 85 13.84 5.93 -1.89
C ARG A 85 12.87 5.40 -0.86
N ILE A 86 13.02 4.13 -0.50
CA ILE A 86 12.31 3.52 0.62
C ILE A 86 13.36 3.08 1.63
N ARG A 87 13.22 3.53 2.88
CA ARG A 87 14.15 3.21 3.98
C ARG A 87 13.37 2.55 5.09
N THR A 88 13.79 1.36 5.52
CA THR A 88 13.10 0.62 6.57
C THR A 88 13.65 0.93 7.95
N CYS A 89 12.75 1.02 8.91
CA CYS A 89 13.04 1.06 10.33
C CYS A 89 13.24 -0.35 10.91
N PRO A 90 13.99 -0.52 12.02
CA PRO A 90 14.20 -1.85 12.64
C PRO A 90 12.91 -2.60 12.98
N ALA A 91 11.84 -1.87 13.31
CA ALA A 91 10.54 -2.45 13.62
C ALA A 91 9.94 -3.25 12.45
N TYR A 92 10.22 -2.88 11.19
CA TYR A 92 9.78 -3.63 10.01
C TYR A 92 10.17 -5.11 10.11
N PHE A 93 11.42 -5.39 10.49
CA PHE A 93 11.95 -6.75 10.58
C PHE A 93 11.66 -7.44 11.92
N THR A 94 11.47 -6.67 12.99
CA THR A 94 11.43 -7.20 14.37
C THR A 94 10.06 -7.25 15.00
N LYS A 95 9.10 -6.43 14.54
CA LYS A 95 7.75 -6.32 15.14
C LYS A 95 6.61 -6.72 14.22
N PHE A 96 6.85 -6.79 12.91
CA PHE A 96 5.84 -7.14 11.92
C PHE A 96 6.18 -8.47 11.25
N PRO A 97 5.19 -9.37 11.07
CA PRO A 97 5.42 -10.59 10.32
C PRO A 97 5.74 -10.25 8.87
N ALA A 98 6.52 -11.11 8.20
CA ALA A 98 6.80 -10.95 6.77
C ALA A 98 5.50 -10.97 5.94
N TRP A 99 4.56 -11.80 6.37
CA TRP A 99 3.25 -11.98 5.76
C TRP A 99 2.24 -12.37 6.83
N SER A 100 1.00 -11.91 6.70
CA SER A 100 -0.11 -12.36 7.52
C SER A 100 -1.31 -12.74 6.65
N ASP A 101 -1.93 -13.88 6.98
CA ASP A 101 -3.15 -14.37 6.34
C ASP A 101 -4.42 -13.69 6.88
N SER A 102 -4.31 -12.49 7.44
CA SER A 102 -5.47 -11.68 7.82
C SER A 102 -5.46 -10.35 7.07
N CYS A 103 -6.55 -10.07 6.36
CA CYS A 103 -6.77 -8.83 5.61
C CYS A 103 -6.60 -7.57 6.47
N SER A 104 -6.86 -7.62 7.78
CA SER A 104 -6.79 -6.46 8.68
C SER A 104 -5.47 -6.28 9.43
N VAL A 105 -4.57 -7.25 9.36
CA VAL A 105 -3.29 -7.21 10.09
C VAL A 105 -2.24 -6.49 9.25
N LEU A 106 -1.48 -5.57 9.83
CA LEU A 106 -0.32 -4.98 9.17
C LEU A 106 0.82 -5.99 9.11
N ASP A 107 1.50 -6.09 7.96
CA ASP A 107 2.69 -6.92 7.76
C ASP A 107 3.72 -6.20 6.89
N GLN A 108 4.91 -6.81 6.74
CA GLN A 108 6.00 -6.24 5.95
C GLN A 108 5.59 -5.97 4.49
N ALA A 109 4.79 -6.85 3.88
CA ALA A 109 4.33 -6.69 2.51
C ALA A 109 3.36 -5.51 2.34
N THR A 110 2.50 -5.28 3.34
CA THR A 110 1.57 -4.14 3.41
C THR A 110 2.34 -2.83 3.60
N SER A 111 3.28 -2.79 4.55
CA SER A 111 4.20 -1.67 4.77
C SER A 111 4.97 -1.33 3.48
N SER A 112 5.51 -2.33 2.78
CA SER A 112 6.25 -2.09 1.53
C SER A 112 5.37 -1.51 0.43
N LEU A 113 4.12 -1.97 0.32
CA LEU A 113 3.18 -1.44 -0.66
C LEU A 113 2.76 -0.01 -0.33
N HIS A 114 2.55 0.29 0.96
CA HIS A 114 2.31 1.65 1.45
C HIS A 114 3.44 2.59 1.00
N GLU A 115 4.70 2.27 1.32
CA GLU A 115 5.81 3.15 0.95
C GLU A 115 5.99 3.27 -0.56
N MET A 116 5.77 2.17 -1.30
CA MET A 116 5.79 2.23 -2.76
C MET A 116 4.70 3.15 -3.32
N ALA A 117 3.53 3.24 -2.68
CA ALA A 117 2.48 4.17 -3.11
C ALA A 117 2.94 5.62 -3.03
N HIS A 118 3.70 6.02 -2.00
CA HIS A 118 4.33 7.34 -1.94
C HIS A 118 5.26 7.58 -3.14
N THR A 119 6.09 6.59 -3.49
CA THR A 119 6.99 6.74 -4.66
C THR A 119 6.23 6.91 -5.98
N LYS A 120 4.95 6.54 -6.04
CA LYS A 120 4.08 6.63 -7.21
C LYS A 120 3.05 7.77 -7.13
N GLY A 121 3.26 8.72 -6.23
CA GLY A 121 2.54 10.00 -6.22
C GLY A 121 1.36 10.10 -5.26
N ILE A 122 1.26 9.20 -4.28
CA ILE A 122 0.22 9.23 -3.25
C ILE A 122 0.78 9.96 -2.03
N PHE A 123 0.38 11.22 -1.80
CA PHE A 123 0.92 12.09 -0.74
C PHE A 123 -0.16 12.81 0.07
N GLY A 124 -1.39 12.28 0.05
CA GLY A 124 -2.47 12.85 0.84
C GLY A 124 -2.22 12.74 2.35
N PRO A 125 -3.11 13.30 3.17
CA PRO A 125 -3.03 13.17 4.62
C PRO A 125 -2.95 11.69 5.06
N GLU A 126 -2.01 11.41 5.96
CA GLU A 126 -1.83 10.06 6.47
C GLU A 126 -2.97 9.64 7.38
N THR A 127 -3.37 8.38 7.25
CA THR A 127 -4.32 7.70 8.11
C THR A 127 -3.90 6.24 8.14
N TYR A 128 -3.65 5.74 9.34
CA TYR A 128 -3.03 4.43 9.56
C TYR A 128 -4.00 3.46 10.22
N GLY A 129 -3.91 2.20 9.83
CA GLY A 129 -4.69 1.11 10.40
C GLY A 129 -5.98 0.81 9.65
N TYR A 130 -6.32 -0.47 9.63
CA TYR A 130 -7.41 -1.03 8.83
C TYR A 130 -8.76 -0.35 9.09
N ASP A 131 -9.13 -0.15 10.35
CA ASP A 131 -10.42 0.45 10.69
C ASP A 131 -10.47 1.94 10.33
N ALA A 132 -9.37 2.66 10.52
CA ALA A 132 -9.30 4.09 10.26
C ALA A 132 -9.41 4.42 8.76
N VAL A 133 -8.76 3.64 7.90
CA VAL A 133 -8.87 3.83 6.44
C VAL A 133 -10.29 3.57 5.93
N HIS A 134 -11.05 2.69 6.60
CA HIS A 134 -12.46 2.50 6.29
C HIS A 134 -13.35 3.70 6.69
N GLY A 135 -12.87 4.64 7.50
CA GLY A 135 -13.59 5.87 7.87
C GLY A 135 -13.36 7.06 6.93
N LEU A 136 -12.45 6.96 5.97
CA LEU A 136 -12.07 8.08 5.09
C LEU A 136 -13.20 8.48 4.13
N SER A 137 -13.15 9.71 3.63
CA SER A 137 -13.91 10.13 2.44
C SER A 137 -13.27 9.57 1.16
N SER A 138 -13.98 9.60 0.04
CA SER A 138 -13.41 9.12 -1.22
C SER A 138 -12.17 9.89 -1.66
N SER A 139 -12.19 11.22 -1.56
CA SER A 139 -11.04 12.07 -1.91
C SER A 139 -9.83 11.80 -1.01
N ALA A 140 -10.04 11.55 0.28
CA ALA A 140 -8.95 11.21 1.20
C ALA A 140 -8.41 9.79 0.95
N ALA A 141 -9.29 8.80 0.75
CA ALA A 141 -8.88 7.42 0.52
C ALA A 141 -8.08 7.25 -0.79
N LEU A 142 -8.44 7.99 -1.84
CA LEU A 142 -7.70 7.97 -3.12
C LEU A 142 -6.29 8.55 -3.02
N GLU A 143 -6.02 9.37 -2.01
CA GLU A 143 -4.71 9.98 -1.72
C GLU A 143 -4.01 9.37 -0.51
N ASN A 144 -4.53 8.29 0.08
CA ASN A 144 -3.98 7.65 1.28
C ASN A 144 -3.29 6.32 0.92
N ALA A 145 -1.98 6.21 1.16
CA ALA A 145 -1.19 5.04 0.79
C ALA A 145 -1.66 3.73 1.48
N GLU A 146 -2.08 3.83 2.74
CA GLU A 146 -2.55 2.69 3.54
C GLU A 146 -3.82 2.04 2.92
N SER A 147 -4.68 2.83 2.29
CA SER A 147 -5.87 2.35 1.57
C SER A 147 -5.50 1.44 0.39
N TYR A 148 -4.44 1.78 -0.36
CA TYR A 148 -3.92 0.95 -1.46
C TYR A 148 -3.32 -0.36 -0.93
N ALA A 149 -2.61 -0.29 0.19
CA ALA A 149 -1.96 -1.42 0.82
C ALA A 149 -2.98 -2.46 1.32
N PHE A 150 -3.94 -2.04 2.14
CA PHE A 150 -4.97 -2.96 2.65
C PHE A 150 -5.91 -3.46 1.57
N PHE A 151 -6.33 -2.63 0.60
CA PHE A 151 -7.13 -3.11 -0.53
C PHE A 151 -6.43 -4.27 -1.26
N SER A 152 -5.14 -4.10 -1.56
CA SER A 152 -4.35 -5.12 -2.27
C SER A 152 -4.15 -6.37 -1.42
N LYS A 153 -3.95 -6.21 -0.10
CA LYS A 153 -3.83 -7.33 0.83
C LYS A 153 -5.11 -8.16 0.90
N CYS A 154 -6.25 -7.51 1.06
CA CYS A 154 -7.55 -8.17 1.21
C CYS A 154 -7.94 -8.97 -0.04
N LYS A 155 -7.50 -8.55 -1.24
CA LYS A 155 -7.64 -9.37 -2.44
C LYS A 155 -6.79 -10.66 -2.37
N VAL A 156 -5.55 -10.57 -1.91
CA VAL A 156 -4.67 -11.74 -1.84
C VAL A 156 -5.21 -12.74 -0.82
N PHE A 157 -5.68 -12.27 0.34
CA PHE A 157 -6.30 -13.14 1.35
C PHE A 157 -7.47 -13.98 0.81
N GLN A 158 -8.40 -13.37 0.07
CA GLN A 158 -9.52 -14.12 -0.50
C GLN A 158 -9.09 -15.17 -1.53
N GLY A 159 -7.96 -14.97 -2.22
CA GLY A 159 -7.41 -15.97 -3.14
C GLY A 159 -6.82 -17.22 -2.46
N PHE A 160 -6.73 -17.25 -1.12
CA PHE A 160 -6.34 -18.43 -0.35
C PHE A 160 -7.54 -19.21 0.20
N HIS A 161 -8.77 -18.72 0.00
CA HIS A 161 -10.02 -19.37 0.41
C HIS A 161 -10.88 -19.86 -0.78
N GLU A 162 -10.37 -19.75 -2.00
CA GLU A 162 -10.90 -20.35 -3.24
C GLU A 162 -9.99 -21.50 -3.70
#